data_AF-A0A1B2LZ29-F1
#
_entry.id   AF-A0A1B2LZ29-F1
#
_cell.length_a   1.000
_cell.length_b   1.000
_cell.length_c   1.000
_cell.angle_alpha   90.00
_cell.angle_beta   90.00
_cell.angle_gamma   90.00
#
_symmetry.space_group_name_H-M   'P 1'
#
loop_
_entity.id
_entity.type
_entity.pdbx_description
1 polymer ?
#
loop_
_entity_poly.entity_id
_entity_poly.type
_entity_poly.pdbx_seq_one_letter_code
_entity_poly.pdbx_strand_id
1 'polypeptide(L)'
;MELVRSIFNDRVSDIESYFELVHNIELAISTGNAVLRFNDNNYMIQPEQQKILYSSIYLHLYNLIESTISSLIKAIERHATLGIDGQLNLLTEKMRKLYVTSVTAPYELLNNEKRLEKAILLFEQVLNLKPFDIKIPLGGGGNWDVSEISKLSNNIGVEIRLSGSLRQKVMQPFRDDKAPIRLIKEIRNKLAHGSISFTECGNNHVASDFRRLIDIVKDYLGYIIDQYDAYINYQGYRSPTQTT
;
A
#
# COMPACT_ATOMS: atom_id res chain seq x y z
N MET A 1 -2.68 -7.75 -14.16
CA MET A 1 -1.51 -7.38 -13.33
C MET A 1 -0.63 -6.28 -13.93
N GLU A 2 -0.56 -6.15 -15.26
CA GLU A 2 0.20 -5.08 -15.94
C GLU A 2 -0.11 -3.67 -15.43
N LEU A 3 -1.40 -3.32 -15.27
CA LEU A 3 -1.81 -2.02 -14.73
C LEU A 3 -1.24 -1.75 -13.33
N VAL A 4 -1.19 -2.77 -12.46
CA VAL A 4 -0.62 -2.64 -11.10
C VAL A 4 0.87 -2.35 -11.19
N ARG A 5 1.60 -3.08 -12.05
CA ARG A 5 3.03 -2.88 -12.26
C ARG A 5 3.34 -1.52 -12.87
N SER A 6 2.52 -1.04 -13.81
CA SER A 6 2.64 0.31 -14.37
C SER A 6 2.49 1.37 -13.28
N ILE A 7 1.39 1.34 -12.52
CA ILE A 7 1.15 2.31 -11.43
C ILE A 7 2.29 2.30 -10.40
N PHE A 8 2.79 1.10 -10.04
CA PHE A 8 3.93 0.96 -9.14
C PHE A 8 5.20 1.59 -9.73
N ASN A 9 5.54 1.27 -10.98
CA ASN A 9 6.74 1.76 -11.66
C ASN A 9 6.70 3.27 -11.87
N ASP A 10 5.55 3.83 -12.26
CA ASP A 10 5.36 5.27 -12.46
C ASP A 10 5.65 6.03 -11.15
N ARG A 11 5.08 5.54 -10.03
CA ARG A 11 5.31 6.13 -8.70
C ARG A 11 6.72 5.95 -8.20
N VAL A 12 7.37 4.82 -8.51
CA VAL A 12 8.79 4.63 -8.23
C VAL A 12 9.61 5.62 -9.02
N SER A 13 9.31 5.85 -10.31
CA SER A 13 9.99 6.83 -11.14
C SER A 13 9.87 8.25 -10.56
N ASP A 14 8.69 8.64 -10.09
CA ASP A 14 8.47 9.92 -9.42
C ASP A 14 9.33 10.05 -8.15
N ILE A 15 9.38 9.01 -7.33
CA ILE A 15 10.17 8.97 -6.08
C ILE A 15 11.66 9.07 -6.39
N GLU A 16 12.15 8.31 -7.37
CA GLU A 16 13.56 8.31 -7.77
C GLU A 16 13.98 9.67 -8.31
N SER A 17 13.15 10.27 -9.17
CA SER A 17 13.38 11.62 -9.72
C SER A 17 13.39 12.69 -8.61
N TYR A 18 12.46 12.59 -7.65
CA TYR A 18 12.43 13.50 -6.51
C TYR A 18 13.64 13.30 -5.59
N PHE A 19 13.99 12.05 -5.30
CA PHE A 19 15.16 11.73 -4.47
C PHE A 19 16.45 12.24 -5.09
N GLU A 20 16.64 12.10 -6.42
CA GLU A 20 17.79 12.64 -7.14
C GLU A 20 17.92 14.15 -6.92
N LEU A 21 16.82 14.90 -7.06
CA LEU A 21 16.80 16.34 -6.81
C LEU A 21 17.23 16.67 -5.37
N VAL A 22 16.61 16.04 -4.38
CA VAL A 22 16.88 16.34 -2.97
C VAL A 22 18.31 15.93 -2.57
N HIS A 23 18.80 14.81 -3.10
CA HIS A 23 20.16 14.34 -2.88
C HIS A 23 21.20 15.32 -3.45
N ASN A 24 20.99 15.81 -4.67
CA ASN A 24 21.89 16.79 -5.29
C ASN A 24 21.89 18.12 -4.52
N ILE A 25 20.74 18.53 -3.97
CA ILE A 25 20.66 19.70 -3.08
C ILE A 25 21.48 19.49 -1.80
N GLU A 26 21.43 18.30 -1.18
CA GLU A 26 22.28 18.00 0.00
C GLU A 26 23.77 18.11 -0.31
N LEU A 27 24.20 17.54 -1.43
CA LEU A 27 25.60 17.62 -1.87
C LEU A 27 26.00 19.09 -2.11
N ALA A 28 25.15 19.87 -2.78
CA ALA A 28 25.40 21.29 -3.01
C ALA A 28 25.49 22.09 -1.70
N ILE A 29 24.65 21.79 -0.70
CA ILE A 29 24.68 22.45 0.61
C ILE A 29 25.98 22.10 1.34
N SER A 30 26.39 20.83 1.31
CA SER A 30 27.63 20.37 1.97
C SER A 30 28.90 21.02 1.42
N THR A 31 28.88 21.46 0.16
CA THR A 31 29.99 22.14 -0.51
C THR A 31 29.87 23.67 -0.49
N GLY A 32 28.82 24.22 0.11
CA GLY A 32 28.54 25.66 0.13
C GLY A 32 28.02 26.24 -1.19
N ASN A 33 27.67 25.39 -2.17
CA ASN A 33 27.29 25.76 -3.53
C ASN A 33 25.80 25.57 -3.84
N ALA A 34 24.93 25.52 -2.84
CA ALA A 34 23.48 25.37 -3.02
C ALA A 34 22.80 26.67 -3.47
N VAL A 35 23.16 27.16 -4.65
CA VAL A 35 22.65 28.40 -5.22
C VAL A 35 21.82 28.09 -6.46
N LEU A 36 20.53 28.39 -6.39
CA LEU A 36 19.64 28.41 -7.54
C LEU A 36 19.79 29.77 -8.26
N ARG A 37 20.30 29.75 -9.49
CA ARG A 37 20.42 30.94 -10.33
C ARG A 37 19.19 31.08 -11.21
N PHE A 38 18.55 32.25 -11.21
CA PHE A 38 17.41 32.55 -12.06
C PHE A 38 17.48 34.01 -12.52
N ASN A 39 17.52 34.22 -13.84
CA ASN A 39 17.84 35.52 -14.44
C ASN A 39 19.14 36.08 -13.83
N ASP A 40 19.14 37.35 -13.40
CA ASP A 40 20.26 38.00 -12.73
C ASP A 40 20.27 37.80 -11.19
N ASN A 41 19.42 36.91 -10.67
CA ASN A 41 19.28 36.68 -9.24
C ASN A 41 19.86 35.32 -8.81
N ASN A 42 20.38 35.31 -7.58
CA ASN A 42 20.86 34.11 -6.90
C ASN A 42 20.00 33.85 -5.67
N TYR A 43 19.50 32.63 -5.53
CA TYR A 43 18.81 32.18 -4.33
C TYR A 43 19.62 31.10 -3.62
N MET A 44 20.02 31.36 -2.39
CA MET A 44 20.70 30.37 -1.57
C MET A 44 19.67 29.46 -0.90
N ILE A 45 19.73 28.17 -1.22
CA ILE A 45 18.86 27.15 -0.62
C ILE A 45 19.27 26.99 0.84
N GLN A 46 18.31 27.17 1.74
CA GLN A 46 18.54 27.08 3.17
C GLN A 46 18.46 25.63 3.67
N PRO A 47 19.22 25.25 4.71
CA PRO A 47 19.12 23.93 5.32
C PRO A 47 17.70 23.55 5.76
N GLU A 48 16.88 24.50 6.21
CA GLU A 48 15.48 24.27 6.57
C GLU A 48 14.65 23.83 5.36
N GLN A 49 14.91 24.39 4.17
CA GLN A 49 14.21 24.02 2.94
C GLN A 49 14.57 22.61 2.51
N GLN A 50 15.84 22.23 2.66
CA GLN A 50 16.29 20.86 2.42
C GLN A 50 15.57 19.86 3.34
N LYS A 51 15.41 20.18 4.63
CA LYS A 51 14.65 19.33 5.58
C LYS A 51 13.20 19.16 5.16
N ILE A 52 12.56 20.24 4.71
CA ILE A 52 11.19 20.19 4.18
C ILE A 52 11.13 19.26 2.96
N LEU A 53 12.06 19.37 2.02
CA LEU A 53 12.11 18.49 0.86
C LEU A 53 12.29 17.01 1.27
N TYR A 54 13.18 16.73 2.21
CA TYR A 54 13.37 15.37 2.71
C TYR A 54 12.10 14.76 3.32
N SER A 55 11.38 15.53 4.12
CA SER A 55 10.17 15.05 4.77
C SER A 55 9.06 14.66 3.77
N SER A 56 9.06 15.22 2.55
CA SER A 56 8.14 14.81 1.48
C SER A 56 8.38 13.39 0.98
N ILE A 57 9.61 12.86 1.07
CA ILE A 57 9.90 11.47 0.66
C ILE A 57 9.07 10.47 1.48
N TYR A 58 8.84 10.73 2.77
CA TYR A 58 7.94 9.88 3.56
C TYR A 58 6.52 9.83 3.02
N LEU A 59 6.01 10.96 2.53
CA LEU A 59 4.68 11.03 1.93
C LEU A 59 4.65 10.25 0.61
N HIS A 60 5.65 10.43 -0.25
CA HIS A 60 5.74 9.67 -1.51
C HIS A 60 5.85 8.16 -1.26
N LEU A 61 6.68 7.73 -0.31
CA LEU A 61 6.83 6.32 0.06
C LEU A 61 5.52 5.74 0.61
N TYR A 62 4.82 6.47 1.48
CA TYR A 62 3.54 6.00 1.98
C TYR A 62 2.49 5.90 0.87
N ASN A 63 2.45 6.89 -0.01
CA ASN A 63 1.54 6.92 -1.14
C ASN A 63 1.83 5.78 -2.13
N LEU A 64 3.10 5.40 -2.34
CA LEU A 64 3.49 4.21 -3.08
C LEU A 64 2.95 2.93 -2.42
N ILE A 65 3.10 2.77 -1.10
CA ILE A 65 2.56 1.61 -0.37
C ILE A 65 1.04 1.53 -0.53
N GLU A 66 0.34 2.61 -0.22
CA GLU A 66 -1.13 2.65 -0.23
C GLU A 66 -1.72 2.39 -1.62
N SER A 67 -1.16 3.05 -2.64
CA SER A 67 -1.61 2.87 -4.03
C SER A 67 -1.32 1.48 -4.58
N THR A 68 -0.19 0.88 -4.19
CA THR A 68 0.15 -0.49 -4.59
C THR A 68 -0.84 -1.48 -4.00
N ILE A 69 -1.06 -1.43 -2.67
CA ILE A 69 -2.01 -2.33 -2.00
C ILE A 69 -3.43 -2.13 -2.52
N SER A 70 -3.87 -0.87 -2.70
CA SER A 70 -5.20 -0.58 -3.25
C SER A 70 -5.38 -1.12 -4.68
N SER A 71 -4.35 -0.99 -5.52
CA SER A 71 -4.37 -1.52 -6.89
C SER A 71 -4.38 -3.05 -6.91
N LEU A 72 -3.64 -3.69 -6.01
CA LEU A 72 -3.63 -5.15 -5.85
C LEU A 72 -4.99 -5.70 -5.42
N ILE A 73 -5.65 -5.04 -4.46
CA ILE A 73 -7.00 -5.41 -4.03
C ILE A 73 -7.98 -5.32 -5.20
N LYS A 74 -7.98 -4.20 -5.93
CA LYS A 74 -8.83 -4.02 -7.13
C LYS A 74 -8.55 -5.06 -8.20
N ALA A 75 -7.29 -5.47 -8.36
CA ALA A 75 -6.93 -6.54 -9.30
C ALA A 75 -7.55 -7.88 -8.88
N ILE A 76 -7.46 -8.24 -7.59
CA ILE A 76 -8.10 -9.47 -7.09
C ILE A 76 -9.62 -9.39 -7.22
N GLU A 77 -10.26 -8.29 -6.82
CA GLU A 77 -11.70 -8.10 -6.97
C GLU A 77 -12.14 -8.36 -8.41
N ARG A 78 -11.48 -7.71 -9.38
CA ARG A 78 -11.80 -7.86 -10.80
C ARG A 78 -11.57 -9.29 -11.30
N HIS A 79 -10.40 -9.88 -11.02
CA HIS A 79 -10.08 -11.22 -11.50
C HIS A 79 -10.94 -12.30 -10.84
N ALA A 80 -11.32 -12.12 -9.57
CA ALA A 80 -12.19 -13.03 -8.87
C ALA A 80 -13.64 -12.94 -9.37
N THR A 81 -14.16 -11.74 -9.68
CA THR A 81 -15.50 -11.57 -10.25
C THR A 81 -15.60 -12.13 -11.68
N LEU A 82 -14.55 -11.98 -12.50
CA LEU A 82 -14.51 -12.45 -13.91
C LEU A 82 -14.12 -13.94 -14.04
N GLY A 83 -13.19 -14.43 -13.22
CA GLY A 83 -13.18 -15.85 -12.82
C GLY A 83 -14.51 -16.13 -12.10
N ILE A 84 -14.84 -17.29 -11.57
CA ILE A 84 -16.20 -17.61 -11.03
C ILE A 84 -17.45 -17.39 -11.93
N ASP A 85 -17.56 -16.37 -12.79
CA ASP A 85 -18.70 -16.11 -13.68
C ASP A 85 -20.05 -16.10 -12.94
N GLY A 86 -20.13 -15.31 -11.87
CA GLY A 86 -21.31 -15.23 -10.97
C GLY A 86 -21.45 -16.39 -9.98
N GLN A 87 -20.68 -17.48 -10.12
CA GLN A 87 -20.83 -18.67 -9.26
C GLN A 87 -20.07 -18.53 -7.94
N LEU A 88 -20.67 -17.91 -6.93
CA LEU A 88 -20.07 -17.67 -5.60
C LEU A 88 -19.58 -18.93 -4.87
N ASN A 89 -20.16 -20.10 -5.18
CA ASN A 89 -19.70 -21.39 -4.65
C ASN A 89 -18.28 -21.76 -5.14
N LEU A 90 -17.84 -21.23 -6.30
CA LEU A 90 -16.49 -21.44 -6.80
C LEU A 90 -15.44 -20.66 -6.00
N LEU A 91 -15.81 -19.67 -5.17
CA LEU A 91 -14.85 -18.98 -4.31
C LEU A 91 -14.33 -19.89 -3.19
N THR A 92 -13.06 -19.70 -2.80
CA THR A 92 -12.52 -20.26 -1.56
C THR A 92 -13.30 -19.76 -0.35
N GLU A 93 -13.24 -20.51 0.76
CA GLU A 93 -13.90 -20.12 2.02
C GLU A 93 -13.46 -18.71 2.48
N LYS A 94 -12.16 -18.42 2.38
CA LYS A 94 -11.57 -17.12 2.71
C LYS A 94 -12.18 -15.98 1.87
N MET A 95 -12.22 -16.14 0.55
CA MET A 95 -12.81 -15.15 -0.35
C MET A 95 -14.31 -15.00 -0.16
N ARG A 96 -15.04 -16.11 0.07
CA ARG A 96 -16.47 -16.08 0.36
C ARG A 96 -16.76 -15.33 1.65
N LYS A 97 -15.95 -15.55 2.69
CA LYS A 97 -16.06 -14.81 3.95
C LYS A 97 -15.84 -13.31 3.75
N LEU A 98 -14.85 -12.91 2.95
CA LEU A 98 -14.62 -11.50 2.62
C LEU A 98 -15.81 -10.88 1.90
N TYR A 99 -16.36 -11.56 0.89
CA TYR A 99 -17.53 -11.11 0.15
C TYR A 99 -18.77 -10.99 1.04
N VAL A 100 -19.07 -12.00 1.87
CA VAL A 100 -20.19 -11.93 2.82
C VAL A 100 -19.98 -10.78 3.81
N THR A 101 -18.74 -10.58 4.29
CA THR A 101 -18.41 -9.46 5.18
C THR A 101 -18.66 -8.10 4.50
N SER A 102 -18.33 -7.96 3.21
CA SER A 102 -18.56 -6.71 2.48
C SER A 102 -20.05 -6.42 2.26
N VAL A 103 -20.86 -7.44 1.95
CA VAL A 103 -22.30 -7.27 1.71
C VAL A 103 -23.05 -7.01 3.02
N THR A 104 -22.78 -7.82 4.05
CA THR A 104 -23.49 -7.73 5.34
C THR A 104 -23.03 -6.55 6.19
N ALA A 105 -21.80 -6.07 6.00
CA ALA A 105 -21.11 -5.05 6.80
C ALA A 105 -21.39 -5.22 8.30
N PRO A 106 -20.96 -6.33 8.91
CA PRO A 106 -21.38 -6.72 10.27
C PRO A 106 -20.89 -5.75 11.35
N TYR A 107 -19.93 -4.89 11.02
CA TYR A 107 -19.37 -3.89 11.91
C TYR A 107 -20.11 -2.55 11.87
N GLU A 108 -21.04 -2.37 10.92
CA GLU A 108 -21.91 -1.19 10.88
C GLU A 108 -23.02 -1.31 11.92
N LEU A 109 -23.35 -0.19 12.58
CA LEU A 109 -24.52 -0.06 13.44
C LEU A 109 -25.79 -0.05 12.58
N LEU A 110 -26.31 -1.24 12.28
CA LEU A 110 -27.50 -1.44 11.46
C LEU A 110 -28.71 -1.85 12.32
N ASN A 111 -29.88 -1.31 11.98
CA ASN A 111 -31.16 -1.76 12.54
C ASN A 111 -31.57 -3.12 11.91
N ASN A 112 -32.62 -3.74 12.47
CA ASN A 112 -33.07 -5.06 12.02
C ASN A 112 -33.55 -5.07 10.56
N GLU A 113 -34.22 -4.01 10.11
CA GLU A 113 -34.70 -3.88 8.73
C GLU A 113 -33.54 -3.89 7.72
N LYS A 114 -32.51 -3.05 7.93
CA LYS A 114 -31.32 -3.01 7.05
C LYS A 114 -30.56 -4.33 7.04
N ARG A 115 -30.53 -5.05 8.17
CA ARG A 115 -29.93 -6.40 8.22
C ARG A 115 -30.71 -7.39 7.37
N LEU A 116 -32.04 -7.34 7.41
CA LEU A 116 -32.91 -8.16 6.57
C LEU A 116 -32.74 -7.81 5.09
N GLU A 117 -32.69 -6.52 4.72
CA GLU A 117 -32.43 -6.06 3.35
C GLU A 117 -31.09 -6.60 2.81
N LYS A 118 -30.02 -6.53 3.60
CA LYS A 118 -28.71 -7.08 3.23
C LYS A 118 -28.74 -8.61 3.08
N ALA A 119 -29.51 -9.31 3.91
CA ALA A 119 -29.69 -10.76 3.79
C ALA A 119 -30.46 -11.15 2.52
N ILE A 120 -31.51 -10.40 2.17
CA ILE A 120 -32.26 -10.58 0.91
C ILE A 120 -31.35 -10.30 -0.29
N LEU A 121 -30.56 -9.22 -0.24
CA LEU A 121 -29.59 -8.90 -1.31
C LEU A 121 -28.58 -10.03 -1.52
N LEU A 122 -28.00 -10.57 -0.44
CA LEU A 122 -27.09 -11.70 -0.51
C LEU A 122 -27.75 -12.92 -1.16
N PHE A 123 -29.01 -13.20 -0.79
CA PHE A 123 -29.79 -14.30 -1.37
C PHE A 123 -30.03 -14.11 -2.88
N GLU A 124 -30.43 -12.91 -3.31
CA GLU A 124 -30.63 -12.56 -4.71
C GLU A 124 -29.32 -12.69 -5.53
N GLN A 125 -28.18 -12.32 -4.95
CA GLN A 125 -26.88 -12.43 -5.60
C GLN A 125 -26.41 -13.89 -5.71
N VAL A 126 -26.62 -14.71 -4.67
CA VAL A 126 -26.32 -16.16 -4.70
C VAL A 126 -27.15 -16.90 -5.75
N LEU A 127 -28.40 -16.47 -5.96
CA LEU A 127 -29.28 -17.03 -6.98
C LEU A 127 -29.05 -16.43 -8.39
N ASN A 128 -28.04 -15.57 -8.57
CA ASN A 128 -27.78 -14.84 -9.82
C ASN A 128 -28.97 -14.01 -10.33
N LEU A 129 -29.87 -13.59 -9.43
CA LEU A 129 -30.99 -12.71 -9.77
C LEU A 129 -30.57 -11.24 -9.88
N LYS A 130 -29.47 -10.88 -9.20
CA LYS A 130 -28.83 -9.56 -9.29
C LYS A 130 -27.34 -9.70 -9.55
N PRO A 131 -26.76 -8.81 -10.37
CA PRO A 131 -25.32 -8.76 -10.53
C PRO A 131 -24.64 -8.38 -9.21
N PHE A 132 -23.39 -8.81 -9.06
CA PHE A 132 -22.56 -8.43 -7.92
C PHE A 132 -21.11 -8.24 -8.37
N ASP A 133 -20.40 -7.44 -7.59
CA ASP A 133 -18.95 -7.34 -7.66
C ASP A 133 -18.38 -7.79 -6.33
N ILE A 134 -17.30 -8.58 -6.37
CA ILE A 134 -16.54 -8.88 -5.17
C ILE A 134 -15.90 -7.58 -4.68
N LYS A 135 -16.13 -7.27 -3.41
CA LYS A 135 -15.48 -6.17 -2.70
C LYS A 135 -14.73 -6.73 -1.50
N ILE A 136 -13.47 -6.38 -1.38
CA ILE A 136 -12.63 -6.77 -0.25
C ILE A 136 -12.60 -5.60 0.72
N PRO A 137 -13.12 -5.77 1.96
CA PRO A 137 -13.07 -4.72 2.96
C PRO A 137 -11.64 -4.28 3.25
N LEU A 138 -11.36 -2.99 3.07
CA LEU A 138 -10.08 -2.39 3.45
C LEU A 138 -9.97 -2.39 4.98
N GLY A 139 -9.23 -3.36 5.52
CA GLY A 139 -8.93 -3.40 6.96
C GLY A 139 -8.16 -2.14 7.39
N GLY A 140 -8.49 -1.60 8.58
CA GLY A 140 -7.67 -0.58 9.23
C GLY A 140 -7.66 0.82 8.60
N GLY A 141 -8.59 1.12 7.68
CA GLY A 141 -8.79 2.48 7.14
C GLY A 141 -7.62 3.01 6.31
N GLY A 142 -6.90 2.14 5.60
CA GLY A 142 -5.79 2.54 4.72
C GLY A 142 -4.47 2.79 5.45
N ASN A 143 -4.33 2.38 6.72
CA ASN A 143 -3.11 2.49 7.53
C ASN A 143 -2.14 1.31 7.32
N TRP A 144 -1.59 1.19 6.12
CA TRP A 144 -0.78 0.06 5.70
C TRP A 144 0.60 0.01 6.37
N ASP A 145 0.90 -1.14 6.97
CA ASP A 145 2.25 -1.58 7.33
C ASP A 145 2.42 -3.09 7.02
N VAL A 146 3.59 -3.66 7.32
CA VAL A 146 3.88 -5.09 7.08
C VAL A 146 2.85 -6.00 7.74
N SER A 147 2.41 -5.68 8.96
CA SER A 147 1.44 -6.48 9.71
C SER A 147 0.07 -6.41 9.05
N GLU A 148 -0.42 -5.21 8.75
CA GLU A 148 -1.74 -5.04 8.14
C GLU A 148 -1.82 -5.63 6.73
N ILE A 149 -0.74 -5.51 5.95
CA ILE A 149 -0.62 -6.15 4.64
C ILE A 149 -0.64 -7.68 4.81
N SER A 150 0.16 -8.24 5.71
CA SER A 150 0.19 -9.68 5.96
C SER A 150 -1.16 -10.24 6.42
N LYS A 151 -1.89 -9.52 7.28
CA LYS A 151 -3.22 -9.90 7.74
C LYS A 151 -4.22 -9.90 6.59
N LEU A 152 -4.24 -8.83 5.80
CA LEU A 152 -5.11 -8.74 4.62
C LEU A 152 -4.83 -9.88 3.64
N SER A 153 -3.56 -10.07 3.27
CA SER A 153 -3.17 -11.13 2.33
C SER A 153 -3.58 -12.51 2.82
N ASN A 154 -3.37 -12.81 4.10
CA ASN A 154 -3.83 -14.07 4.68
C ASN A 154 -5.35 -14.22 4.64
N ASN A 155 -6.11 -13.15 4.89
CA ASN A 155 -7.58 -13.15 4.82
C ASN A 155 -8.10 -13.38 3.40
N ILE A 156 -7.37 -12.91 2.37
CA ILE A 156 -7.65 -13.19 0.96
C ILE A 156 -7.28 -14.64 0.61
N GLY A 157 -6.21 -15.16 1.23
CA GLY A 157 -5.63 -16.46 0.91
C GLY A 157 -4.30 -16.39 0.18
N VAL A 158 -3.69 -15.21 0.09
CA VAL A 158 -2.33 -15.01 -0.40
C VAL A 158 -1.36 -15.29 0.74
N GLU A 159 -0.49 -16.28 0.57
CA GLU A 159 0.54 -16.60 1.55
C GLU A 159 1.79 -15.74 1.35
N ILE A 160 2.08 -14.89 2.33
CA ILE A 160 3.30 -14.06 2.32
C ILE A 160 4.38 -14.77 3.15
N ARG A 161 5.42 -15.26 2.45
CA ARG A 161 6.60 -15.89 3.06
C ARG A 161 7.87 -15.14 2.67
N LEU A 162 8.19 -14.08 3.41
CA LEU A 162 9.38 -13.28 3.16
C LEU A 162 10.65 -14.13 3.30
N SER A 163 11.60 -13.95 2.38
CA SER A 163 12.95 -14.51 2.53
C SER A 163 13.63 -13.96 3.79
N GLY A 164 14.60 -14.69 4.35
CA GLY A 164 15.29 -14.26 5.57
C GLY A 164 15.92 -12.87 5.45
N SER A 165 16.52 -12.56 4.28
CA SER A 165 17.12 -11.26 3.98
C SER A 165 16.08 -10.14 3.88
N LEU A 166 14.97 -10.36 3.16
CA LEU A 166 13.91 -9.35 3.04
C LEU A 166 13.20 -9.12 4.37
N ARG A 167 12.91 -10.20 5.12
CA ARG A 167 12.33 -10.13 6.47
C ARG A 167 13.22 -9.31 7.40
N GLN A 168 14.53 -9.52 7.37
CA GLN A 168 15.46 -8.74 8.16
C GLN A 168 15.39 -7.25 7.79
N LYS A 169 15.43 -6.91 6.50
CA LYS A 169 15.33 -5.53 6.01
C LYS A 169 14.05 -4.83 6.48
N VAL A 170 12.90 -5.49 6.41
CA VAL A 170 11.59 -4.86 6.67
C VAL A 170 11.14 -4.91 8.13
N MET A 171 11.69 -5.80 8.96
CA MET A 171 11.27 -5.98 10.35
C MET A 171 12.25 -5.40 11.36
N GLN A 172 13.54 -5.26 11.02
CA GLN A 172 14.50 -4.68 11.96
C GLN A 172 14.21 -3.18 12.18
N PRO A 173 14.43 -2.69 13.41
CA PRO A 173 14.36 -1.26 13.68
C PRO A 173 15.24 -0.47 12.72
N PHE A 174 14.65 0.55 12.12
CA PHE A 174 15.34 1.51 11.26
C PHE A 174 15.69 2.77 12.07
N ARG A 175 14.70 3.32 12.79
CA ARG A 175 14.83 4.52 13.62
C ARG A 175 13.73 4.54 14.68
N ASP A 176 14.02 5.11 15.84
CA ASP A 176 13.08 5.22 16.98
C ASP A 176 12.39 3.90 17.33
N ASP A 177 13.15 2.80 17.29
CA ASP A 177 12.69 1.42 17.48
C ASP A 177 11.58 0.96 16.51
N LYS A 178 11.41 1.66 15.39
CA LYS A 178 10.39 1.36 14.37
C LYS A 178 11.01 0.72 13.15
N ALA A 179 10.37 -0.35 12.70
CA ALA A 179 10.64 -0.94 11.40
C ALA A 179 10.35 0.06 10.24
N PRO A 180 11.04 -0.03 9.10
CA PRO A 180 10.96 0.96 8.00
C PRO A 180 9.54 1.36 7.59
N ILE A 181 8.69 0.39 7.26
CA ILE A 181 7.34 0.67 6.76
C ILE A 181 6.45 1.24 7.87
N ARG A 182 6.63 0.79 9.10
CA ARG A 182 5.93 1.33 10.27
C ARG A 182 6.34 2.77 10.55
N LEU A 183 7.64 3.07 10.45
CA LEU A 183 8.17 4.42 10.57
C LEU A 183 7.52 5.35 9.54
N ILE A 184 7.51 4.95 8.27
CA ILE A 184 6.90 5.73 7.17
C ILE A 184 5.42 6.02 7.46
N LYS A 185 4.65 5.00 7.86
CA LYS A 185 3.23 5.14 8.23
C LYS A 185 3.04 6.14 9.38
N GLU A 186 3.79 6.00 10.45
CA GLU A 186 3.65 6.86 11.63
C GLU A 186 4.06 8.30 11.34
N ILE A 187 5.11 8.52 10.55
CA ILE A 187 5.52 9.86 10.11
C ILE A 187 4.44 10.49 9.22
N ARG A 188 3.91 9.74 8.24
CA ARG A 188 2.79 10.22 7.40
C ARG A 188 1.61 10.64 8.27
N ASN A 189 1.24 9.85 9.27
CA ASN A 189 0.12 10.18 10.16
C ASN A 189 0.39 11.43 10.99
N LYS A 190 1.61 11.58 11.54
CA LYS A 190 1.99 12.79 12.30
C LYS A 190 1.96 14.05 11.43
N LEU A 191 2.45 13.97 10.18
CA LEU A 191 2.40 15.06 9.22
C LEU A 191 0.95 15.41 8.85
N ALA A 192 0.13 14.41 8.53
CA ALA A 192 -1.27 14.60 8.12
C ALA A 192 -2.15 15.17 9.24
N HIS A 193 -1.91 14.79 10.49
CA HIS A 193 -2.61 15.34 11.66
C HIS A 193 -2.01 16.65 12.17
N GLY A 194 -0.95 17.17 11.53
CA GLY A 194 -0.27 18.40 11.96
C GLY A 194 0.43 18.29 13.32
N SER A 195 0.71 17.07 13.79
CA SER A 195 1.39 16.83 15.08
C SER A 195 2.89 17.13 15.01
N ILE A 196 3.45 17.14 13.80
CA ILE A 196 4.81 17.60 13.51
C ILE A 196 4.78 18.42 12.21
N SER A 197 5.68 19.38 12.09
CA SER A 197 5.96 20.11 10.84
C SER A 197 6.90 19.32 9.92
N PHE A 198 6.95 19.71 8.64
CA PHE A 198 7.90 19.16 7.66
C PHE A 198 9.37 19.39 8.08
N THR A 199 9.68 20.57 8.63
CA THR A 199 11.02 20.88 9.13
C THR A 199 11.41 20.02 10.33
N GLU A 200 10.49 19.78 11.27
CA GLU A 200 10.73 18.88 12.41
C GLU A 200 10.91 17.42 11.98
N CYS A 201 10.14 16.98 10.99
CA CYS A 201 10.27 15.65 10.39
C CYS A 201 11.64 15.43 9.74
N GLY A 202 12.16 16.43 9.02
CA GLY A 202 13.46 16.36 8.36
C GLY A 202 14.67 16.42 9.31
N ASN A 203 14.47 16.66 10.61
CA ASN A 203 15.58 16.70 11.56
C ASN A 203 16.24 15.32 11.70
N ASN A 204 17.58 15.30 11.75
CA ASN A 204 18.43 14.12 11.89
C ASN A 204 18.41 13.13 10.72
N HIS A 205 17.95 13.52 9.52
CA HIS A 205 18.03 12.66 8.33
C HIS A 205 19.22 13.00 7.42
N VAL A 206 19.75 11.97 6.76
CA VAL A 206 20.77 12.06 5.69
C VAL A 206 20.23 11.36 4.43
N ALA A 207 20.65 11.75 3.21
CA ALA A 207 20.18 11.11 1.97
C ALA A 207 20.27 9.58 1.99
N SER A 208 21.34 9.04 2.58
CA SER A 208 21.58 7.59 2.63
C SER A 208 20.47 6.83 3.37
N ASP A 209 19.84 7.45 4.36
CA ASP A 209 18.69 6.86 5.04
C ASP A 209 17.48 6.76 4.11
N PHE A 210 17.20 7.82 3.34
CA PHE A 210 16.09 7.82 2.40
C PHE A 210 16.32 6.86 1.22
N ARG A 211 17.54 6.78 0.69
CA ARG A 211 17.92 5.75 -0.29
C ARG A 211 17.57 4.36 0.23
N ARG A 212 18.00 4.06 1.45
CA ARG A 212 17.75 2.76 2.10
C ARG A 212 16.25 2.52 2.30
N LEU A 213 15.47 3.52 2.72
CA LEU A 213 14.02 3.39 2.84
C LEU A 213 13.35 3.13 1.49
N ILE A 214 13.74 3.86 0.44
CA ILE A 214 13.25 3.67 -0.93
C ILE A 214 13.51 2.23 -1.39
N ASP A 215 14.74 1.74 -1.23
CA ASP A 215 15.11 0.37 -1.62
C ASP A 215 14.32 -0.69 -0.83
N ILE A 216 14.18 -0.53 0.48
CA ILE A 216 13.42 -1.47 1.31
C ILE A 216 11.94 -1.51 0.88
N VAL A 217 11.33 -0.36 0.62
CA VAL A 217 9.93 -0.28 0.20
C VAL A 217 9.75 -0.88 -1.20
N LYS A 218 10.66 -0.59 -2.15
CA LYS A 218 10.65 -1.16 -3.50
C LYS A 218 10.78 -2.68 -3.47
N ASP A 219 11.78 -3.20 -2.77
CA ASP A 219 12.03 -4.64 -2.63
C ASP A 219 10.80 -5.35 -2.05
N TYR A 220 10.23 -4.78 -0.98
CA TYR A 220 9.08 -5.35 -0.31
C TYR A 220 7.83 -5.33 -1.21
N LEU A 221 7.48 -4.18 -1.78
CA LEU A 221 6.28 -4.06 -2.61
C LEU A 221 6.41 -4.86 -3.91
N GLY A 222 7.60 -4.92 -4.52
CA GLY A 222 7.87 -5.80 -5.65
C GLY A 222 7.57 -7.26 -5.32
N TYR A 223 8.07 -7.75 -4.19
CA TYR A 223 7.76 -9.09 -3.69
C TYR A 223 6.24 -9.30 -3.48
N ILE A 224 5.54 -8.33 -2.87
CA ILE A 224 4.09 -8.43 -2.63
C ILE A 224 3.32 -8.49 -3.95
N ILE A 225 3.70 -7.67 -4.94
CA ILE A 225 3.10 -7.70 -6.27
C ILE A 225 3.25 -9.09 -6.90
N ASP A 226 4.44 -9.69 -6.80
CA ASP A 226 4.71 -11.01 -7.36
C ASP A 226 3.88 -12.12 -6.69
N GLN A 227 3.67 -12.05 -5.36
CA GLN A 227 2.81 -13.01 -4.66
C GLN A 227 1.35 -12.91 -5.11
N TYR A 228 0.85 -11.69 -5.30
CA TYR A 228 -0.51 -11.45 -5.79
C TYR A 228 -0.68 -11.84 -7.26
N ASP A 229 0.35 -11.59 -8.08
CA ASP A 229 0.38 -12.02 -9.48
C ASP A 229 0.28 -13.54 -9.58
N ALA A 230 1.12 -14.26 -8.83
CA ALA A 230 1.07 -15.72 -8.75
C ALA A 230 -0.32 -16.20 -8.30
N TYR A 231 -0.88 -15.62 -7.24
CA TYR A 231 -2.20 -15.98 -6.74
C TYR A 231 -3.30 -15.80 -7.81
N ILE A 232 -3.28 -14.69 -8.56
CA ILE A 232 -4.25 -14.42 -9.63
C ILE A 232 -4.07 -15.42 -10.79
N ASN A 233 -2.83 -15.67 -11.21
CA ASN A 233 -2.52 -16.56 -12.33
C ASN A 233 -2.91 -18.02 -12.05
N TYR A 234 -2.72 -18.48 -10.81
CA TYR A 234 -3.18 -19.81 -10.37
C TYR A 234 -4.66 -19.85 -9.99
N GLN A 235 -5.42 -18.76 -10.21
CA GLN A 235 -6.81 -18.63 -9.79
C GLN A 235 -7.01 -19.02 -8.32
N GLY A 236 -6.11 -18.62 -7.42
CA GLY A 236 -6.13 -19.01 -5.99
C GLY A 236 -7.36 -18.52 -5.22
N TYR A 237 -8.19 -17.68 -5.84
CA TYR A 237 -9.51 -17.30 -5.34
C TYR A 237 -10.58 -18.37 -5.58
N ARG A 238 -10.33 -19.35 -6.45
CA ARG A 238 -11.22 -20.50 -6.70
C ARG A 238 -10.93 -21.65 -5.75
N SER A 239 -11.99 -22.28 -5.25
CA SER A 239 -11.89 -23.56 -4.57
C SER A 239 -11.42 -24.62 -5.56
N PRO A 240 -10.55 -25.57 -5.15
CA PRO A 240 -10.26 -26.74 -5.97
C PRO A 240 -11.58 -27.44 -6.27
N THR A 241 -11.85 -27.74 -7.54
CA THR A 241 -13.03 -28.49 -7.94
C THR A 241 -13.01 -29.80 -7.14
N GLN A 242 -13.99 -29.99 -6.26
CA GLN A 242 -14.25 -31.33 -5.75
C GLN A 242 -14.75 -32.11 -6.96
N THR A 243 -13.87 -32.91 -7.58
CA THR A 243 -14.30 -34.06 -8.38
C THR A 243 -15.05 -34.98 -7.42
N THR A 244 -16.36 -34.74 -7.30
CA THR A 244 -17.35 -35.71 -6.84
C THR A 244 -17.33 -36.94 -7.73
#